data_AF-A0A8H4VCM9-F1
#
_entry.id   AF-A0A8H4VCM9-F1
#
_cell.length_a   1.000
_cell.length_b   1.000
_cell.length_c   1.000
_cell.angle_alpha   90.00
_cell.angle_beta   90.00
_cell.angle_gamma   90.00
#
_symmetry.space_group_name_H-M   'P 1'
#
loop_
_entity.id
_entity.type
_entity.pdbx_description
1 polymer ?
#
loop_
_entity_poly.entity_id
_entity_poly.type
_entity_poly.pdbx_seq_one_letter_code
_entity_poly.pdbx_strand_id
1 'polypeptide(L)'
;MQSTYENPIGQPYHSSSRTKNLRTMFAKPRLKKSILPPLGKKRKLKSTVEEVTFDDDARLEFLTGFHKRKQLRVKRAQELAAKRAHQEKLDMRKQIRSERRREVEQHVETVNRMLRESGAVTDPVEDGLDEDGGDEWDGFPDKPNLDIVDHEEEYIDEDRFTTVTVETVTISRDGLDKAQVSLENGDEEEEKEKREWTAAEEAEKEEVPI
;
A
#
# COMPACT_ATOMS: atom_id res chain seq x y z
N MET A 1 -59.73 -47.84 13.07
CA MET A 1 -59.67 -49.02 12.18
C MET A 1 -58.23 -49.28 11.81
N GLN A 2 -57.84 -50.54 11.95
CA GLN A 2 -56.71 -51.24 11.30
C GLN A 2 -55.28 -50.81 11.64
N SER A 3 -54.64 -51.68 12.42
CA SER A 3 -53.20 -51.89 12.48
C SER A 3 -52.70 -52.57 11.22
N THR A 4 -51.49 -52.22 10.75
CA THR A 4 -50.64 -53.17 10.02
C THR A 4 -49.19 -52.98 10.45
N TYR A 5 -48.70 -54.02 11.13
CA TYR A 5 -47.30 -54.33 11.37
C TYR A 5 -46.60 -54.59 10.03
N GLU A 6 -45.44 -54.00 9.80
CA GLU A 6 -44.45 -54.54 8.85
C GLU A 6 -43.09 -54.64 9.54
N ASN A 7 -42.68 -55.88 9.78
CA ASN A 7 -41.31 -56.25 10.13
C ASN A 7 -40.48 -56.38 8.85
N PRO A 8 -39.27 -55.80 8.77
CA PRO A 8 -38.26 -56.29 7.85
C PRO A 8 -37.31 -57.27 8.55
N ILE A 9 -37.44 -58.52 8.10
CA ILE A 9 -36.62 -59.69 8.34
C ILE A 9 -35.17 -59.47 7.84
N GLY A 10 -34.20 -59.99 8.60
CA GLY A 10 -33.06 -60.71 8.01
C GLY A 10 -31.80 -59.92 7.65
N GLN A 11 -30.84 -59.94 8.58
CA GLN A 11 -29.41 -59.75 8.28
C GLN A 11 -28.88 -60.90 7.39
N PRO A 12 -28.00 -60.62 6.40
CA PRO A 12 -27.01 -61.59 5.97
C PRO A 12 -25.59 -61.21 6.47
N TYR A 13 -25.10 -62.10 7.32
CA TYR A 13 -23.77 -62.24 7.88
C TYR A 13 -22.68 -62.16 6.80
N HIS A 14 -21.76 -61.21 6.93
CA HIS A 14 -20.48 -61.23 6.23
C HIS A 14 -19.36 -61.19 7.26
N SER A 15 -18.82 -62.39 7.55
CA SER A 15 -17.61 -62.58 8.34
C SER A 15 -16.39 -62.11 7.54
N SER A 16 -16.05 -60.83 7.66
CA SER A 16 -14.76 -60.34 7.20
C SER A 16 -13.80 -60.26 8.39
N SER A 17 -12.81 -61.14 8.37
CA SER A 17 -11.69 -61.20 9.31
C SER A 17 -10.99 -59.84 9.38
N ARG A 18 -11.33 -59.05 10.40
CA ARG A 18 -10.62 -57.83 10.73
C ARG A 18 -9.25 -58.21 11.27
N THR A 19 -8.25 -58.24 10.38
CA THR A 19 -6.84 -58.32 10.78
C THR A 19 -6.60 -57.23 11.82
N LYS A 20 -6.19 -57.64 13.01
CA LYS A 20 -5.80 -56.71 14.07
C LYS A 20 -4.55 -56.01 13.58
N ASN A 21 -4.71 -54.80 13.04
CA ASN A 21 -3.60 -53.87 12.91
C ASN A 21 -3.05 -53.63 14.32
N LEU A 22 -1.96 -54.34 14.64
CA LEU A 22 -1.17 -54.07 15.82
C LEU A 22 -0.76 -52.60 15.76
N ARG A 23 -1.41 -51.80 16.61
CA ARG A 23 -1.14 -50.39 16.79
C ARG A 23 0.30 -50.29 17.27
N THR A 24 1.21 -49.95 16.35
CA THR A 24 2.60 -49.63 16.65
C THR A 24 2.60 -48.51 17.70
N MET A 25 2.98 -48.82 18.94
CA MET A 25 2.98 -47.90 20.09
C MET A 25 4.09 -46.84 20.02
N PHE A 26 4.89 -46.83 18.95
CA PHE A 26 5.81 -45.74 18.63
C PHE A 26 5.07 -44.71 17.77
N ALA A 27 4.84 -43.53 18.33
CA ALA A 27 4.34 -42.38 17.59
C ALA A 27 5.28 -42.11 16.41
N LYS A 28 4.81 -42.37 15.18
CA LYS A 28 5.56 -42.04 13.96
C LYS A 28 5.93 -40.55 14.05
N PRO A 29 7.21 -40.17 13.90
CA PRO A 29 7.60 -38.77 14.01
C PRO A 29 6.80 -37.96 12.99
N ARG A 30 6.27 -36.80 13.42
CA ARG A 30 5.49 -35.93 12.53
C ARG A 30 6.38 -35.51 11.37
N LEU A 31 5.94 -35.77 10.14
CA LEU A 31 6.63 -35.31 8.93
C LEU A 31 6.77 -33.78 9.01
N LYS A 32 8.00 -33.29 9.13
CA LYS A 32 8.28 -31.84 9.12
C LYS A 32 7.87 -31.32 7.75
N LYS A 33 6.82 -30.49 7.70
CA LYS A 33 6.46 -29.73 6.50
C LYS A 33 7.67 -28.86 6.17
N SER A 34 8.22 -28.99 4.97
CA SER A 34 9.29 -28.11 4.52
C SER A 34 8.75 -26.67 4.55
N ILE A 35 9.47 -25.76 5.22
CA ILE A 35 9.17 -24.32 5.22
C ILE A 35 9.31 -23.75 3.80
N LEU A 36 10.05 -24.46 2.96
CA LEU A 36 10.13 -24.18 1.54
C LEU A 36 8.81 -24.56 0.86
N PRO A 37 8.24 -23.66 0.03
CA PRO A 37 7.06 -23.95 -0.75
C PRO A 37 7.31 -25.22 -1.58
N PRO A 38 6.29 -26.09 -1.75
CA PRO A 38 6.46 -27.31 -2.53
C PRO A 38 6.95 -26.94 -3.91
N LEU A 39 8.14 -27.44 -4.28
CA LEU A 39 8.71 -27.23 -5.60
C LEU A 39 7.73 -27.82 -6.61
N GLY A 40 6.95 -26.94 -7.25
CA GLY A 40 5.89 -27.34 -8.16
C GLY A 40 6.44 -28.29 -9.22
N LYS A 41 5.77 -29.44 -9.41
CA LYS A 41 6.08 -30.39 -10.48
C LYS A 41 6.28 -29.58 -11.76
N LYS A 42 7.50 -29.63 -12.33
CA LYS A 42 7.83 -28.87 -13.55
C LYS A 42 6.80 -29.25 -14.61
N ARG A 43 5.85 -28.36 -14.88
CA ARG A 43 4.98 -28.50 -16.05
C ARG A 43 5.92 -28.57 -17.24
N LYS A 44 5.75 -29.58 -18.10
CA LYS A 44 6.41 -29.60 -19.41
C LYS A 44 5.88 -28.39 -20.18
N LEU A 45 6.55 -27.26 -20.05
CA LEU A 45 6.35 -26.11 -20.91
C LEU A 45 6.73 -26.62 -22.30
N LYS A 46 5.75 -26.74 -23.19
CA LYS A 46 6.03 -26.93 -24.62
C LYS A 46 6.95 -25.76 -24.99
N SER A 47 8.16 -26.04 -25.46
CA SER A 47 9.07 -25.00 -25.92
C SER A 47 8.35 -24.24 -27.02
N THR A 48 7.92 -23.01 -26.72
CA THR A 48 7.15 -22.16 -27.64
C THR A 48 7.92 -21.81 -28.91
N VAL A 49 9.22 -22.01 -28.90
CA VAL A 49 10.10 -21.69 -30.03
C VAL A 49 10.20 -22.94 -30.91
N GLU A 50 9.59 -22.86 -32.10
CA GLU A 50 9.60 -23.92 -33.11
C GLU A 50 10.99 -24.04 -33.80
N GLU A 51 11.73 -22.92 -33.92
CA GLU A 51 13.05 -22.88 -34.53
C GLU A 51 13.99 -21.93 -33.77
N VAL A 52 15.20 -22.38 -33.45
CA VAL A 52 16.25 -21.57 -32.80
C VAL A 52 17.28 -21.17 -33.85
N THR A 53 17.23 -19.92 -34.30
CA THR A 53 18.27 -19.34 -35.16
C THR A 53 19.47 -18.94 -34.30
N PHE A 54 20.67 -19.30 -34.75
CA PHE A 54 21.91 -18.93 -34.07
C PHE A 54 22.49 -17.68 -34.73
N ASP A 55 22.43 -16.57 -34.01
CA ASP A 55 23.00 -15.29 -34.44
C ASP A 55 24.34 -15.06 -33.72
N ASP A 56 25.41 -15.02 -34.49
CA ASP A 56 26.78 -14.86 -33.97
C ASP A 56 26.99 -13.47 -33.36
N ASP A 57 26.30 -12.43 -33.86
CA ASP A 57 26.42 -11.07 -33.32
C ASP A 57 25.75 -10.99 -31.94
N ALA A 58 24.53 -11.52 -31.81
CA ALA A 58 23.84 -11.64 -30.53
C ALA A 58 24.64 -12.49 -29.53
N ARG A 59 25.36 -13.52 -30.01
CA ARG A 59 26.27 -14.31 -29.18
C ARG A 59 27.46 -13.48 -28.69
N LEU A 60 28.09 -12.70 -29.56
CA LEU A 60 29.21 -11.83 -29.19
C LEU A 60 28.78 -10.78 -28.17
N GLU A 61 27.62 -10.15 -28.36
CA GLU A 61 27.02 -9.23 -27.37
C GLU A 61 26.68 -9.95 -26.06
N PHE A 62 26.21 -11.19 -26.12
CA PHE A 62 25.97 -11.98 -24.93
C PHE A 62 27.30 -12.33 -24.22
N LEU A 63 28.35 -12.69 -24.92
CA LEU A 63 29.62 -13.03 -24.28
C LEU A 63 30.38 -11.81 -23.75
N THR A 64 30.26 -10.64 -24.38
CA THR A 64 31.01 -9.43 -23.96
C THR A 64 30.17 -8.47 -23.11
N GLY A 65 28.85 -8.47 -23.27
CA GLY A 65 27.91 -7.55 -22.64
C GLY A 65 27.47 -7.90 -21.22
N PHE A 66 28.27 -8.62 -20.42
CA PHE A 66 27.90 -9.01 -19.05
C PHE A 66 27.51 -7.81 -18.18
N HIS A 67 28.26 -6.71 -18.28
CA HIS A 67 27.96 -5.48 -17.55
C HIS A 67 26.61 -4.88 -17.98
N LYS A 68 26.36 -4.82 -19.30
CA LYS A 68 25.06 -4.37 -19.86
C LYS A 68 23.90 -5.21 -19.31
N ARG A 69 24.03 -6.55 -19.30
CA ARG A 69 22.99 -7.43 -18.73
C ARG A 69 22.81 -7.28 -17.22
N LYS A 70 23.89 -7.05 -16.48
CA LYS A 70 23.80 -6.78 -15.04
C LYS A 70 23.02 -5.49 -14.79
N GLN A 71 23.35 -4.41 -15.49
CA GLN A 71 22.61 -3.15 -15.41
C GLN A 71 21.15 -3.31 -15.85
N LEU A 72 20.88 -4.00 -16.95
CA LEU A 72 19.51 -4.26 -17.42
C LEU A 72 18.67 -5.04 -16.40
N ARG A 73 19.26 -6.03 -15.71
CA ARG A 73 18.58 -6.75 -14.63
C ARG A 73 18.25 -5.83 -13.46
N VAL A 74 19.18 -4.98 -13.06
CA VAL A 74 18.96 -4.00 -11.98
C VAL A 74 17.86 -3.02 -12.38
N LYS A 75 17.92 -2.44 -13.58
CA LYS A 75 16.89 -1.53 -14.12
C LYS A 75 15.53 -2.20 -14.19
N ARG A 76 15.45 -3.42 -14.73
CA ARG A 76 14.19 -4.19 -14.79
C ARG A 76 13.62 -4.46 -13.40
N ALA A 77 14.46 -4.78 -12.43
CA ALA A 77 14.01 -4.98 -11.05
C ALA A 77 13.45 -3.67 -10.45
N GLN A 78 14.12 -2.54 -10.68
CA GLN A 78 13.66 -1.22 -10.27
C GLN A 78 12.33 -0.84 -10.94
N GLU A 79 12.20 -1.05 -12.25
CA GLU A 79 10.97 -0.78 -13.00
C GLU A 79 9.80 -1.62 -12.51
N LEU A 80 10.02 -2.91 -12.22
CA LEU A 80 8.98 -3.78 -11.67
C LEU A 80 8.56 -3.34 -10.27
N ALA A 81 9.50 -2.97 -9.42
CA ALA A 81 9.21 -2.43 -8.10
C ALA A 81 8.41 -1.12 -8.19
N ALA A 82 8.79 -0.20 -9.07
CA ALA A 82 8.07 1.05 -9.29
C ALA A 82 6.65 0.83 -9.83
N LYS A 83 6.48 -0.07 -10.81
CA LYS A 83 5.16 -0.43 -11.35
C LYS A 83 4.25 -1.01 -10.27
N ARG A 84 4.79 -1.90 -9.43
CA ARG A 84 4.05 -2.51 -8.32
C ARG A 84 3.65 -1.47 -7.27
N ALA A 85 4.58 -0.61 -6.83
CA ALA A 85 4.30 0.45 -5.87
C ALA A 85 3.23 1.42 -6.38
N HIS A 86 3.26 1.75 -7.68
CA HIS A 86 2.23 2.59 -8.29
C HIS A 86 0.85 1.92 -8.29
N GLN A 87 0.78 0.63 -8.66
CA GLN A 87 -0.47 -0.14 -8.62
C GLN A 87 -1.03 -0.22 -7.19
N GLU A 88 -0.19 -0.54 -6.22
CA GLU A 88 -0.59 -0.60 -4.80
C GLU A 88 -1.12 0.76 -4.32
N LYS A 89 -0.46 1.88 -4.68
CA LYS A 89 -0.96 3.23 -4.34
C LYS A 89 -2.32 3.55 -4.97
N LEU A 90 -2.55 3.13 -6.22
CA LEU A 90 -3.84 3.33 -6.88
C LEU A 90 -4.94 2.49 -6.22
N ASP A 91 -4.65 1.24 -5.89
CA ASP A 91 -5.58 0.33 -5.24
C ASP A 91 -5.94 0.84 -3.84
N MET A 92 -4.96 1.30 -3.06
CA MET A 92 -5.21 1.92 -1.74
C MET A 92 -6.10 3.16 -1.86
N ARG A 93 -5.85 4.04 -2.84
CA ARG A 93 -6.72 5.20 -3.09
C ARG A 93 -8.13 4.79 -3.47
N LYS A 94 -8.28 3.73 -4.27
CA LYS A 94 -9.58 3.20 -4.66
C LYS A 94 -10.33 2.61 -3.45
N GLN A 95 -9.62 1.89 -2.59
CA GLN A 95 -10.16 1.34 -1.34
C GLN A 95 -10.69 2.47 -0.44
N ILE A 96 -9.88 3.48 -0.14
CA ILE A 96 -10.29 4.63 0.68
C ILE A 96 -11.54 5.32 0.10
N ARG A 97 -11.58 5.55 -1.22
CA ARG A 97 -12.77 6.14 -1.85
C ARG A 97 -14.00 5.24 -1.72
N SER A 98 -13.84 3.93 -1.86
CA SER A 98 -14.94 2.97 -1.72
C SER A 98 -15.42 2.83 -0.28
N GLU A 99 -14.51 2.91 0.69
CA GLU A 99 -14.81 2.90 2.13
C GLU A 99 -15.61 4.14 2.51
N ARG A 100 -15.12 5.34 2.16
CA ARG A 100 -15.87 6.59 2.38
C ARG A 100 -17.25 6.57 1.77
N ARG A 101 -17.38 6.05 0.53
CA ARG A 101 -18.69 5.92 -0.12
C ARG A 101 -19.62 5.00 0.68
N ARG A 102 -19.12 3.84 1.11
CA ARG A 102 -19.91 2.89 1.91
C ARG A 102 -20.29 3.48 3.27
N GLU A 103 -19.40 4.20 3.93
CA GLU A 103 -19.67 4.88 5.20
C GLU A 103 -20.81 5.90 5.04
N VAL A 104 -20.78 6.69 3.97
CA VAL A 104 -21.86 7.64 3.64
C VAL A 104 -23.17 6.91 3.36
N GLU A 105 -23.15 5.87 2.52
CA GLU A 105 -24.34 5.05 2.20
C GLU A 105 -24.95 4.44 3.48
N GLN A 106 -24.12 3.85 4.34
CA GLN A 106 -24.55 3.29 5.62
C GLN A 106 -25.10 4.37 6.54
N HIS A 107 -24.47 5.55 6.58
CA HIS A 107 -24.95 6.65 7.41
C HIS A 107 -26.34 7.12 6.94
N VAL A 108 -26.54 7.34 5.65
CA VAL A 108 -27.85 7.70 5.08
C VAL A 108 -28.88 6.62 5.36
N GLU A 109 -28.54 5.35 5.19
CA GLU A 109 -29.44 4.24 5.54
C GLU A 109 -29.81 4.25 7.03
N THR A 110 -28.84 4.49 7.92
CA THR A 110 -29.09 4.55 9.37
C THR A 110 -29.99 5.72 9.76
N VAL A 111 -29.80 6.90 9.16
CA VAL A 111 -30.64 8.08 9.39
C VAL A 111 -32.04 7.84 8.85
N ASN A 112 -32.17 7.33 7.63
CA ASN A 112 -33.45 6.98 7.04
C ASN A 112 -34.21 5.95 7.88
N ARG A 113 -33.50 4.95 8.45
CA ARG A 113 -34.08 4.00 9.39
C ARG A 113 -34.60 4.68 10.65
N MET A 114 -33.81 5.54 11.29
CA MET A 114 -34.22 6.29 12.48
C MET A 114 -35.44 7.20 12.20
N LEU A 115 -35.51 7.83 11.03
CA LEU A 115 -36.65 8.66 10.61
C LEU A 115 -37.92 7.84 10.36
N ARG A 116 -37.78 6.64 9.78
CA ARG A 116 -38.91 5.70 9.61
C ARG A 116 -39.40 5.17 10.97
N GLU A 117 -38.48 4.84 11.88
CA GLU A 117 -38.79 4.38 13.24
C GLU A 117 -39.45 5.46 14.10
N SER A 118 -39.10 6.74 13.92
CA SER A 118 -39.72 7.87 14.63
C SER A 118 -41.08 8.29 14.07
N GLY A 119 -41.53 7.67 12.97
CA GLY A 119 -42.83 7.94 12.35
C GLY A 119 -42.94 9.29 11.64
N ALA A 120 -41.81 9.97 11.42
CA ALA A 120 -41.78 11.30 10.79
C ALA A 120 -41.87 11.27 9.25
N VAL A 121 -41.76 10.10 8.62
CA VAL A 121 -41.80 9.94 7.15
C VAL A 121 -42.84 8.89 6.75
N THR A 122 -43.95 9.34 6.16
CA THR A 122 -44.84 8.54 5.29
C THR A 122 -44.22 8.45 3.88
N ASP A 123 -44.31 7.29 3.25
CA ASP A 123 -43.62 6.86 2.02
C ASP A 123 -43.24 7.96 0.99
N PRO A 124 -42.00 7.98 0.47
CA PRO A 124 -41.64 8.85 -0.63
C PRO A 124 -42.21 8.30 -1.94
N VAL A 125 -43.03 9.13 -2.58
CA VAL A 125 -43.47 9.00 -3.98
C VAL A 125 -42.22 8.95 -4.86
N GLU A 126 -42.25 8.02 -5.82
CA GLU A 126 -41.36 7.94 -6.97
C GLU A 126 -41.35 9.29 -7.70
N ASP A 127 -40.28 10.07 -7.56
CA ASP A 127 -40.05 11.26 -8.38
C ASP A 127 -38.79 11.05 -9.21
N GLY A 128 -39.02 10.46 -10.39
CA GLY A 128 -38.09 10.53 -11.50
C GLY A 128 -38.31 11.84 -12.25
N LEU A 129 -37.38 12.78 -12.11
CA LEU A 129 -37.03 13.77 -13.11
C LEU A 129 -35.50 13.92 -13.04
N ASP A 130 -34.74 13.37 -13.98
CA ASP A 130 -34.53 13.82 -15.36
C ASP A 130 -33.57 15.02 -15.45
N GLU A 131 -32.81 14.95 -16.52
CA GLU A 131 -31.51 15.53 -16.83
C GLU A 131 -31.48 17.06 -16.97
N ASP A 132 -30.25 17.60 -16.92
CA ASP A 132 -29.82 18.93 -17.41
C ASP A 132 -29.91 20.12 -16.45
N GLY A 133 -28.78 20.39 -15.81
CA GLY A 133 -28.49 21.61 -15.07
C GLY A 133 -26.99 21.68 -14.87
N GLY A 134 -26.27 22.03 -15.94
CA GLY A 134 -24.82 22.22 -15.94
C GLY A 134 -24.40 23.28 -14.93
N ASP A 135 -24.08 22.86 -13.71
CA ASP A 135 -23.35 23.65 -12.74
C ASP A 135 -21.87 23.60 -13.15
N GLU A 136 -21.56 24.38 -14.19
CA GLU A 136 -20.20 24.65 -14.62
C GLU A 136 -19.49 25.35 -13.47
N TRP A 137 -18.60 24.61 -12.81
CA TRP A 137 -17.84 25.05 -11.66
C TRP A 137 -17.22 26.43 -11.90
N ASP A 138 -17.83 27.46 -11.29
CA ASP A 138 -17.36 28.84 -11.27
C ASP A 138 -16.15 28.90 -10.33
N GLY A 139 -14.94 28.72 -10.89
CA GLY A 139 -13.69 28.54 -10.15
C GLY A 139 -13.49 29.54 -8.99
N PHE A 140 -12.62 29.17 -8.04
CA PHE A 140 -12.36 30.02 -6.86
C PHE A 140 -12.05 31.46 -7.28
N PRO A 141 -12.63 32.47 -6.61
CA PRO A 141 -12.36 33.86 -6.94
C PRO A 141 -10.85 34.13 -6.82
N ASP A 142 -10.27 34.80 -7.82
CA ASP A 142 -8.84 35.19 -7.88
C ASP A 142 -8.36 36.01 -6.68
N LYS A 143 -9.29 36.47 -5.84
CA LYS A 143 -9.04 37.20 -4.60
C LYS A 143 -9.58 36.34 -3.45
N PRO A 144 -8.72 35.59 -2.74
CA PRO A 144 -9.16 34.96 -1.51
C PRO A 144 -9.62 36.06 -0.55
N ASN A 145 -10.83 35.95 -0.02
CA ASN A 145 -11.28 36.76 1.11
C ASN A 145 -10.46 36.32 2.32
N LEU A 146 -9.28 36.92 2.48
CA LEU A 146 -8.42 36.80 3.65
C LEU A 146 -9.06 37.58 4.80
N ASP A 147 -10.14 37.07 5.37
CA ASP A 147 -10.26 37.15 6.82
C ASP A 147 -9.27 36.13 7.35
N ILE A 148 -8.01 36.57 7.52
CA ILE A 148 -6.94 35.83 8.18
C ILE A 148 -7.39 35.67 9.63
N VAL A 149 -8.19 34.64 9.89
CA VAL A 149 -8.32 34.14 11.24
C VAL A 149 -7.08 33.28 11.44
N ASP A 150 -6.08 33.85 12.12
CA ASP A 150 -4.91 33.12 12.62
C ASP A 150 -5.41 32.04 13.58
N HIS A 151 -5.74 30.87 13.01
CA HIS A 151 -6.05 29.67 13.77
C HIS A 151 -4.73 29.02 14.18
N GLU A 152 -4.17 29.48 15.30
CA GLU A 152 -3.07 28.82 16.00
C GLU A 152 -3.61 27.56 16.70
N GLU A 153 -3.62 26.42 16.01
CA GLU A 153 -3.83 25.12 16.64
C GLU A 153 -2.49 24.52 17.06
N GLU A 154 -2.16 24.68 18.34
CA GLU A 154 -0.98 24.07 18.95
C GLU A 154 -1.12 22.53 19.01
N TYR A 155 -0.45 21.82 18.10
CA TYR A 155 -0.23 20.37 18.22
C TYR A 155 1.10 20.13 18.94
N ILE A 156 1.05 19.71 20.19
CA ILE A 156 2.21 19.30 20.97
C ILE A 156 2.40 17.79 20.78
N ASP A 157 3.36 17.39 19.95
CA ASP A 157 3.96 16.05 20.01
C ASP A 157 5.15 16.15 20.99
N GLU A 158 4.95 15.71 22.23
CA GLU A 158 5.87 15.86 23.37
C GLU A 158 7.28 15.23 23.17
N ASP A 159 7.46 14.43 22.10
CA ASP A 159 8.67 13.63 21.87
C ASP A 159 9.51 14.05 20.64
N ARG A 160 9.07 15.03 19.83
CA ARG A 160 9.86 15.52 18.67
C ARG A 160 9.63 17.00 18.39
N PHE A 161 10.53 17.84 18.88
CA PHE A 161 10.57 19.25 18.49
C PHE A 161 11.31 19.41 17.17
N THR A 162 10.58 19.75 16.10
CA THR A 162 11.16 20.31 14.88
C THR A 162 10.65 21.74 14.72
N THR A 163 11.54 22.72 14.83
CA THR A 163 11.20 24.13 14.62
C THR A 163 11.12 24.41 13.12
N VAL A 164 9.96 24.86 12.64
CA VAL A 164 9.76 25.30 11.25
C VAL A 164 9.86 26.82 11.21
N THR A 165 10.90 27.35 10.56
CA THR A 165 11.06 28.78 10.32
C THR A 165 10.45 29.15 8.96
N VAL A 166 9.51 30.09 8.96
CA VAL A 166 8.88 30.60 7.73
C VAL A 166 9.66 31.83 7.26
N GLU A 167 10.55 31.63 6.28
CA GLU A 167 11.27 32.72 5.60
C GLU A 167 10.46 33.25 4.41
N THR A 168 10.34 34.57 4.29
CA THR A 168 9.73 35.20 3.12
C THR A 168 10.70 35.17 1.94
N VAL A 169 10.35 34.45 0.87
CA VAL A 169 11.17 34.32 -0.35
C VAL A 169 10.43 34.95 -1.53
N THR A 170 11.14 35.76 -2.32
CA THR A 170 10.60 36.33 -3.56
C THR A 170 10.88 35.40 -4.74
N ILE A 171 9.88 35.15 -5.59
CA ILE A 171 9.99 34.25 -6.74
C ILE A 171 10.31 35.09 -8.00
N SER A 172 11.53 34.93 -8.52
CA SER A 172 12.03 35.55 -9.75
C SER A 172 12.04 34.52 -10.90
N ARG A 173 12.14 34.98 -12.14
CA ARG A 173 12.25 34.12 -13.34
C ARG A 173 13.46 33.16 -13.28
N ASP A 174 14.48 33.51 -12.50
CA ASP A 174 15.71 32.73 -12.30
C ASP A 174 15.69 31.87 -11.02
N GLY A 175 14.66 31.97 -10.17
CA GLY A 175 14.55 31.13 -8.97
C GLY A 175 13.92 31.79 -7.74
N LEU A 176 14.14 31.15 -6.59
CA LEU A 176 13.68 31.55 -5.26
C LEU A 176 14.78 32.39 -4.59
N ASP A 177 14.58 33.71 -4.51
CA ASP A 177 15.55 34.64 -3.92
C ASP A 177 15.11 34.99 -2.48
N LYS A 178 15.97 34.73 -1.50
CA LYS A 178 15.72 35.11 -0.10
C LYS A 178 15.67 36.63 0.00
N ALA A 179 14.54 37.18 0.41
CA ALA A 179 14.41 38.62 0.59
C ALA A 179 15.19 39.03 1.83
N GLN A 180 16.40 39.55 1.61
CA GLN A 180 17.23 40.16 2.66
C GLN A 180 16.55 41.43 3.17
N VAL A 181 15.66 41.27 4.15
CA VAL A 181 15.18 42.38 4.96
C VAL A 181 16.33 42.75 5.90
N SER A 182 16.97 43.88 5.63
CA SER A 182 18.01 44.47 6.46
C SER A 182 17.54 44.64 7.90
N LEU A 183 17.88 43.68 8.75
CA LEU A 183 18.06 43.90 10.18
C LEU A 183 19.48 43.50 10.54
N GLU A 184 20.21 44.53 10.91
CA GLU A 184 21.62 44.64 11.21
C GLU A 184 22.05 43.66 12.33
N ASN A 185 23.13 42.91 12.08
CA ASN A 185 23.98 42.17 13.03
C ASN A 185 23.49 40.77 13.47
N GLY A 186 24.04 39.71 12.86
CA GLY A 186 23.90 38.33 13.35
C GLY A 186 24.78 37.27 12.65
N ASP A 187 25.27 37.54 11.43
CA ASP A 187 25.83 36.48 10.58
C ASP A 187 27.27 36.03 10.90
N GLU A 188 27.99 36.72 11.80
CA GLU A 188 29.40 36.36 12.11
C GLU A 188 29.54 35.29 13.22
N GLU A 189 28.52 35.09 14.05
CA GLU A 189 28.58 34.10 15.15
C GLU A 189 28.17 32.69 14.67
N GLU A 190 27.17 32.56 13.78
CA GLU A 190 26.75 31.25 13.26
C GLU A 190 27.82 30.54 12.42
N GLU A 191 28.64 31.30 11.68
CA GLU A 191 29.72 30.76 10.84
C GLU A 191 30.86 30.17 11.70
N LYS A 192 31.09 30.69 12.91
CA LYS A 192 32.13 30.17 13.83
C LYS A 192 31.67 28.89 14.51
N GLU A 193 30.42 28.86 14.98
CA GLU A 193 29.87 27.69 15.67
C GLU A 193 29.78 26.47 14.75
N LYS A 194 29.39 26.66 13.48
CA LYS A 194 29.38 25.58 12.47
C LYS A 194 30.78 25.02 12.22
N ARG A 195 31.81 25.86 12.20
CA ARG A 195 33.21 25.41 11.99
C ARG A 195 33.74 24.62 13.19
N GLU A 196 33.43 25.06 14.41
CA GLU A 196 33.82 24.35 15.64
C GLU A 196 33.14 22.97 15.75
N TRP A 197 31.86 22.86 15.38
CA TRP A 197 31.14 21.60 15.41
C TRP A 197 31.68 20.58 14.40
N THR A 198 32.03 21.03 13.18
CA THR A 198 32.62 20.16 12.15
C THR A 198 34.02 19.66 12.51
N ALA A 199 34.82 20.48 13.20
CA ALA A 199 36.16 20.10 13.63
C ALA A 199 36.13 19.08 14.78
N ALA A 200 35.15 19.17 15.68
CA ALA A 200 34.96 18.20 16.76
C ALA A 200 34.53 16.82 16.23
N GLU A 201 33.66 16.78 15.21
CA GLU A 201 33.19 15.51 14.61
C GLU A 201 34.29 14.79 13.81
N GLU A 202 35.23 15.51 13.20
CA GLU A 202 36.39 14.91 12.54
C GLU A 202 37.41 14.36 13.54
N ALA A 203 37.66 15.05 14.65
CA ALA A 203 38.57 14.58 15.69
C ALA A 203 38.08 13.30 16.39
N GLU A 204 36.76 13.17 16.63
CA GLU A 204 36.17 11.97 17.24
C GLU A 204 36.28 10.73 16.33
N LYS A 205 36.31 10.92 15.01
CA LYS A 205 36.47 9.83 14.04
C LYS A 205 37.91 9.33 13.90
N GLU A 206 38.91 10.17 14.20
CA GLU A 206 40.33 9.79 14.16
C GLU A 206 40.83 9.13 15.47
N GLU A 207 40.17 9.36 16.61
CA GLU A 207 40.60 8.81 17.90
C GLU A 207 40.15 7.37 18.20
N VAL A 208 39.38 6.71 17.33
CA VAL A 208 39.00 5.30 17.53
C VAL A 208 40.19 4.39 17.19
N PRO A 209 40.93 3.82 18.16
CA PRO A 209 42.06 2.95 17.87
C PRO A 209 41.54 1.55 17.52
N ILE A 210 42.16 0.94 16.50
CA ILE A 210 41.95 -0.46 16.09
C ILE A 210 42.39 -1.42 17.20
#